data_AF-A0A0U4FX17-F1
#
_entry.id   AF-A0A0U4FX17-F1
#
_cell.length_a   1.000
_cell.length_b   1.000
_cell.length_c   1.000
_cell.angle_alpha   90.00
_cell.angle_beta   90.00
_cell.angle_gamma   90.00
#
_symmetry.space_group_name_H-M   'P 1'
#
loop_
_entity.id
_entity.type
_entity.pdbx_description
1 polymer ?
#
loop_
_entity_poly.entity_id
_entity_poly.type
_entity_poly.pdbx_seq_one_letter_code
_entity_poly.pdbx_strand_id
1 'polypeptide(L)'
;MGKVLLLYASMTGNTEAMANIMKETVEKRGHSVVTKTFEMDPIDVEKLTSFDGILVGTYSWDDGTLPFEVEDFYEELDETDITGMPAGVFGSGESFYPTFGGAANLMGDRLEEKQANLVPERLIVELEPDNEDILRCQKFAEVFCKMIEAKSIK
;
A
#
# COMPACT_ATOMS: atom_id res chain seq x y z
N MET A 1 -19.06 0.89 7.28
CA MET A 1 -18.37 0.02 6.30
C MET A 1 -17.58 0.93 5.38
N GLY A 2 -16.25 0.90 5.45
CA GLY A 2 -15.39 1.69 4.57
C GLY A 2 -15.08 0.96 3.27
N LYS A 3 -14.74 1.71 2.22
CA LYS A 3 -14.32 1.22 0.91
C LYS A 3 -12.83 1.48 0.73
N VAL A 4 -12.05 0.40 0.68
CA VAL A 4 -10.58 0.43 0.63
C VAL A 4 -10.12 0.10 -0.77
N LEU A 5 -9.17 0.87 -1.30
CA LEU A 5 -8.39 0.48 -2.47
C LEU A 5 -7.15 -0.27 -2.00
N LEU A 6 -6.89 -1.45 -2.57
CA LEU A 6 -5.66 -2.20 -2.39
C LEU A 6 -5.00 -2.33 -3.76
N LEU A 7 -3.98 -1.51 -4.00
CA LEU A 7 -3.28 -1.37 -5.27
C LEU A 7 -1.86 -1.92 -5.11
N TYR A 8 -1.41 -2.81 -5.98
CA TYR A 8 -0.06 -3.36 -5.85
C TYR A 8 0.64 -3.68 -7.18
N ALA A 9 1.98 -3.74 -7.12
CA ALA A 9 2.85 -4.29 -8.15
C ALA A 9 3.60 -5.49 -7.56
N SER A 10 3.76 -6.57 -8.33
CA SER A 10 4.41 -7.80 -7.86
C SER A 10 4.94 -8.61 -9.04
N MET A 11 6.26 -8.77 -9.12
CA MET A 11 6.90 -9.53 -10.21
C MET A 11 6.90 -11.05 -9.96
N THR A 12 7.18 -11.47 -8.73
CA THR A 12 7.32 -12.91 -8.36
C THR A 12 6.25 -13.42 -7.40
N GLY A 13 5.26 -12.59 -7.05
CA GLY A 13 4.13 -12.97 -6.19
C GLY A 13 4.29 -12.61 -4.71
N ASN A 14 5.47 -12.20 -4.25
CA ASN A 14 5.72 -11.91 -2.83
C ASN A 14 4.86 -10.75 -2.30
N THR A 15 4.86 -9.61 -3.02
CA THR A 15 4.03 -8.45 -2.65
C THR A 15 2.54 -8.77 -2.81
N GLU A 16 2.15 -9.56 -3.80
CA GLU A 16 0.78 -10.06 -3.96
C GLU A 16 0.33 -10.91 -2.76
N ALA A 17 1.20 -11.80 -2.25
CA ALA A 17 0.90 -12.62 -1.08
C ALA A 17 0.61 -11.75 0.15
N MET A 18 1.42 -10.70 0.39
CA MET A 18 1.16 -9.70 1.43
C MET A 18 -0.18 -8.98 1.20
N ALA A 19 -0.45 -8.58 -0.04
CA ALA A 19 -1.67 -7.88 -0.43
C ALA A 19 -2.93 -8.73 -0.13
N ASN A 20 -2.87 -10.04 -0.39
CA ASN A 20 -3.95 -10.99 -0.09
C ASN A 20 -4.19 -11.14 1.43
N ILE A 21 -3.13 -11.20 2.25
CA ILE A 21 -3.25 -11.26 3.72
C ILE A 21 -3.91 -9.97 4.25
N MET A 22 -3.50 -8.81 3.73
CA MET A 22 -4.08 -7.53 4.12
C MET A 22 -5.55 -7.43 3.69
N LYS A 23 -5.88 -7.83 2.46
CA LYS A 23 -7.26 -7.86 1.96
C LYS A 23 -8.15 -8.66 2.90
N GLU A 24 -7.78 -9.90 3.22
CA GLU A 24 -8.58 -10.74 4.12
C GLU A 24 -8.78 -10.09 5.49
N THR A 25 -7.73 -9.44 6.01
CA THR A 25 -7.79 -8.77 7.31
C THR A 25 -8.74 -7.57 7.29
N VAL A 26 -8.68 -6.75 6.25
CA VAL A 26 -9.58 -5.60 6.05
C VAL A 26 -11.04 -6.06 5.88
N GLU A 27 -11.27 -7.13 5.12
CA GLU A 27 -12.61 -7.72 4.94
C GLU A 27 -13.16 -8.31 6.25
N LYS A 28 -12.32 -9.00 7.05
CA LYS A 28 -12.68 -9.51 8.39
C LYS A 28 -13.05 -8.39 9.37
N ARG A 29 -12.50 -7.18 9.18
CA ARG A 29 -12.87 -5.97 9.93
C ARG A 29 -14.17 -5.31 9.46
N GLY A 30 -14.81 -5.83 8.41
CA GLY A 30 -16.12 -5.36 7.92
C GLY A 30 -16.02 -4.17 6.94
N HIS A 31 -14.86 -3.99 6.30
CA HIS A 31 -14.68 -3.05 5.20
C HIS A 31 -14.73 -3.78 3.84
N SER A 32 -15.10 -3.06 2.79
CA SER A 32 -15.04 -3.59 1.42
C SER A 32 -13.68 -3.25 0.79
N VAL A 33 -13.10 -4.19 0.05
CA VAL A 33 -11.80 -4.02 -0.61
C VAL A 33 -11.98 -4.10 -2.12
N VAL A 34 -11.43 -3.13 -2.84
CA VAL A 34 -11.25 -3.17 -4.29
C VAL A 34 -9.77 -3.40 -4.55
N THR A 35 -9.43 -4.56 -5.10
CA THR A 35 -8.06 -4.92 -5.45
C THR A 35 -7.77 -4.55 -6.89
N LYS A 36 -6.64 -3.88 -7.12
CA LYS A 36 -6.14 -3.47 -8.44
C LYS A 36 -4.63 -3.71 -8.52
N THR A 37 -4.10 -3.70 -9.75
CA THR A 37 -2.65 -3.80 -9.98
C THR A 37 -2.19 -2.65 -10.84
N PHE A 38 -0.95 -2.20 -10.64
CA PHE A 38 -0.38 -1.13 -11.47
C PHE A 38 -0.26 -1.54 -12.94
N GLU A 39 0.08 -2.80 -13.23
CA GLU A 39 0.30 -3.27 -14.59
C GLU A 39 -1.00 -3.70 -15.31
N MET A 40 -1.80 -4.57 -14.69
CA MET A 40 -2.88 -5.28 -15.41
C MET A 40 -4.26 -4.63 -15.24
N ASP A 41 -4.46 -3.84 -14.18
CA ASP A 41 -5.73 -3.15 -13.92
C ASP A 41 -5.50 -1.83 -13.19
N PRO A 42 -4.83 -0.86 -13.84
CA PRO A 42 -4.47 0.41 -13.22
C PRO A 42 -5.69 1.20 -12.76
N ILE A 43 -5.43 2.24 -11.97
CA ILE A 43 -6.43 3.21 -11.54
C ILE A 43 -5.96 4.61 -11.82
N ASP A 44 -6.89 5.42 -12.32
CA ASP A 44 -6.75 6.86 -12.41
C ASP A 44 -6.78 7.49 -11.00
N VAL A 45 -5.78 8.29 -10.67
CA VAL A 45 -5.61 8.95 -9.37
C VAL A 45 -6.79 9.84 -8.97
N GLU A 46 -7.56 10.36 -9.93
CA GLU A 46 -8.76 11.16 -9.63
C GLU A 46 -9.83 10.32 -8.90
N LYS A 47 -9.83 9.00 -9.12
CA LYS A 47 -10.78 8.06 -8.49
C LYS A 47 -10.42 7.72 -7.05
N LEU A 48 -9.24 8.11 -6.55
CA LEU A 48 -8.83 7.84 -5.16
C LEU A 48 -9.81 8.43 -4.15
N THR A 49 -10.39 9.59 -4.46
CA THR A 49 -11.41 10.27 -3.63
C THR A 49 -12.71 9.45 -3.44
N SER A 50 -12.93 8.43 -4.26
CA SER A 50 -14.06 7.50 -4.13
C SER A 50 -13.83 6.36 -3.12
N PHE A 51 -12.67 6.37 -2.45
CA PHE A 51 -12.27 5.41 -1.43
C PHE A 51 -12.05 6.12 -0.09
N ASP A 52 -12.27 5.38 1.00
CA ASP A 52 -12.04 5.85 2.36
C ASP A 52 -10.57 5.72 2.78
N GLY A 53 -9.77 4.93 2.05
CA GLY A 53 -8.34 4.78 2.26
C GLY A 53 -7.69 3.87 1.20
N ILE A 54 -6.36 3.90 1.16
CA ILE A 54 -5.55 3.14 0.20
C ILE A 54 -4.46 2.31 0.89
N LEU A 55 -4.24 1.09 0.42
CA LEU A 55 -3.06 0.28 0.70
C LEU A 55 -2.28 0.13 -0.60
N VAL A 56 -1.00 0.54 -0.60
CA VAL A 56 -0.12 0.50 -1.78
C VAL A 56 1.00 -0.51 -1.55
N GLY A 57 1.03 -1.55 -2.39
CA GLY A 57 2.05 -2.60 -2.39
C GLY A 57 3.03 -2.41 -3.53
N THR A 58 4.34 -2.38 -3.26
CA THR A 58 5.32 -2.36 -4.35
C THR A 58 6.58 -3.14 -4.01
N TYR A 59 7.14 -3.82 -5.00
CA TYR A 59 8.50 -4.33 -4.93
C TYR A 59 9.48 -3.23 -5.36
N SER A 60 10.78 -3.44 -5.12
CA SER A 60 11.80 -2.48 -5.57
C SER A 60 12.53 -2.99 -6.82
N TRP A 61 12.85 -2.08 -7.73
CA TRP A 61 13.69 -2.38 -8.90
C TRP A 61 15.14 -1.94 -8.65
N ASP A 62 16.10 -2.75 -9.10
CA ASP A 62 17.55 -2.47 -9.06
C ASP A 62 18.03 -1.87 -7.71
N ASP A 63 18.54 -0.64 -7.71
CA ASP A 63 19.08 0.07 -6.54
C ASP A 63 18.01 0.65 -5.59
N GLY A 64 16.79 0.13 -5.61
CA GLY A 64 15.68 0.56 -4.75
C GLY A 64 14.74 1.56 -5.40
N THR A 65 14.70 1.63 -6.73
CA THR A 65 13.82 2.53 -7.47
C THR A 65 12.41 1.95 -7.59
N LEU A 66 11.45 2.82 -7.94
CA LEU A 66 10.11 2.38 -8.31
C LEU A 66 10.18 1.46 -9.54
N PRO A 67 9.36 0.42 -9.61
CA PRO A 67 9.09 -0.27 -10.86
C PRO A 67 8.42 0.66 -11.87
N PHE A 68 8.70 0.47 -13.16
CA PHE A 68 8.19 1.32 -14.24
C PHE A 68 6.66 1.45 -14.21
N GLU A 69 5.94 0.36 -13.94
CA GLU A 69 4.48 0.35 -13.82
C GLU A 69 3.94 1.20 -12.66
N VAL A 70 4.76 1.53 -11.67
CA VAL A 70 4.39 2.33 -10.49
C VAL A 70 4.71 3.82 -10.69
N GLU A 71 5.62 4.16 -11.61
CA GLU A 71 6.09 5.54 -11.83
C GLU A 71 4.94 6.48 -12.23
N ASP A 72 4.10 6.08 -13.19
CA ASP A 72 2.99 6.90 -13.66
C ASP A 72 2.05 7.30 -12.50
N PHE A 73 1.62 6.34 -11.69
CA PHE A 73 0.78 6.62 -10.52
C PHE A 73 1.48 7.55 -9.51
N TYR A 74 2.78 7.35 -9.29
CA TYR A 74 3.56 8.16 -8.35
C TYR A 74 3.61 9.65 -8.78
N GLU A 75 3.80 9.89 -10.08
CA GLU A 75 3.80 11.25 -10.65
C GLU A 75 2.40 11.87 -10.60
N GLU A 76 1.39 11.12 -11.05
CA GLU A 76 -0.01 11.55 -11.13
C GLU A 76 -0.63 11.88 -9.76
N LEU A 77 -0.06 11.41 -8.63
CA LEU A 77 -0.51 11.82 -7.29
C LEU A 77 -0.55 13.35 -7.10
N ASP A 78 0.14 14.13 -7.93
CA ASP A 78 0.01 15.59 -7.91
C ASP A 78 -1.34 16.14 -8.37
N GLU A 79 -2.09 15.36 -9.13
CA GLU A 79 -3.36 15.76 -9.74
C GLU A 79 -4.56 15.55 -8.82
N THR A 80 -4.36 14.91 -7.66
CA THR A 80 -5.42 14.54 -6.73
C THR A 80 -5.13 15.01 -5.30
N ASP A 81 -6.19 15.44 -4.58
CA ASP A 81 -6.08 15.80 -3.17
C ASP A 81 -6.41 14.59 -2.29
N ILE A 82 -5.38 14.08 -1.63
CA ILE A 82 -5.46 12.95 -0.70
C ILE A 82 -5.18 13.38 0.75
N THR A 83 -5.30 14.67 1.04
CA THR A 83 -5.06 15.21 2.38
C THR A 83 -5.91 14.49 3.43
N GLY A 84 -5.25 13.94 4.45
CA GLY A 84 -5.87 13.20 5.54
C GLY A 84 -6.49 11.84 5.13
N MET A 85 -6.29 11.37 3.89
CA MET A 85 -6.70 10.04 3.48
C MET A 85 -5.87 8.98 4.21
N PRO A 86 -6.49 8.03 4.94
CA PRO A 86 -5.81 6.87 5.47
C PRO A 86 -5.04 6.14 4.36
N ALA A 87 -3.74 5.98 4.55
CA ALA A 87 -2.88 5.32 3.58
C ALA A 87 -1.91 4.36 4.30
N GLY A 88 -1.54 3.26 3.65
CA GLY A 88 -0.48 2.38 4.12
C GLY A 88 0.37 1.90 2.96
N VAL A 89 1.68 1.80 3.17
CA VAL A 89 2.61 1.29 2.15
C VAL A 89 3.26 0.01 2.65
N PHE A 90 3.31 -0.98 1.77
CA PHE A 90 3.93 -2.27 2.02
C PHE A 90 4.69 -2.77 0.79
N GLY A 91 5.52 -3.79 0.97
CA GLY A 91 6.27 -4.37 -0.13
C GLY A 91 7.19 -5.50 0.28
N SER A 92 7.54 -6.33 -0.69
CA SER A 92 8.65 -7.27 -0.56
C SER A 92 9.95 -6.63 -1.03
N GLY A 93 11.03 -6.81 -0.28
CA GLY A 93 12.38 -6.40 -0.64
C GLY A 93 13.38 -7.53 -0.42
N GLU A 94 14.64 -7.28 -0.78
CA GLU A 94 15.74 -8.22 -0.56
C GLU A 94 16.92 -7.44 0.03
N SER A 95 17.34 -7.82 1.24
CA SER A 95 18.42 -7.20 2.01
C SER A 95 19.80 -7.36 1.38
N PHE A 96 19.91 -8.21 0.34
CA PHE A 96 21.10 -8.32 -0.50
C PHE A 96 21.43 -7.01 -1.23
N TYR A 97 20.40 -6.22 -1.58
CA TYR A 97 20.59 -4.93 -2.25
C TYR A 97 20.89 -3.81 -1.25
N PRO A 98 21.61 -2.76 -1.65
CA PRO A 98 21.93 -1.63 -0.77
C PRO A 98 20.69 -0.94 -0.17
N THR A 99 19.59 -0.93 -0.93
CA THR A 99 18.37 -0.21 -0.57
C THR A 99 17.23 -1.18 -0.30
N PHE A 100 17.09 -1.61 0.95
CA PHE A 100 15.98 -2.49 1.35
C PHE A 100 14.63 -1.75 1.28
N GLY A 101 13.77 -2.17 0.34
CA GLY A 101 12.43 -1.62 0.15
C GLY A 101 12.40 -0.16 -0.31
N GLY A 102 13.38 0.28 -1.10
CA GLY A 102 13.48 1.66 -1.58
C GLY A 102 12.21 2.20 -2.24
N ALA A 103 11.56 1.41 -3.09
CA ALA A 103 10.31 1.80 -3.76
C ALA A 103 9.17 2.06 -2.76
N ALA A 104 9.02 1.19 -1.75
CA ALA A 104 8.02 1.35 -0.71
C ALA A 104 8.31 2.59 0.17
N ASN A 105 9.60 2.89 0.39
CA ASN A 105 9.99 4.11 1.09
C ASN A 105 9.65 5.36 0.27
N LEU A 106 10.01 5.40 -1.01
CA LEU A 106 9.69 6.52 -1.92
C LEU A 106 8.18 6.76 -2.00
N MET A 107 7.38 5.72 -2.20
CA MET A 107 5.93 5.83 -2.22
C MET A 107 5.37 6.33 -0.88
N GLY A 108 5.94 5.88 0.24
CA GLY A 108 5.58 6.37 1.56
C GLY A 108 5.88 7.86 1.76
N ASP A 109 7.08 8.31 1.34
CA ASP A 109 7.48 9.72 1.39
C ASP A 109 6.51 10.58 0.57
N ARG A 110 6.20 10.14 -0.65
CA ARG A 110 5.28 10.84 -1.55
C ARG A 110 3.89 11.00 -0.97
N LEU A 111 3.31 9.95 -0.40
CA LEU A 111 2.00 10.03 0.25
C LEU A 111 2.03 11.00 1.45
N GLU A 112 3.15 11.07 2.18
CA GLU A 112 3.33 11.99 3.31
C GLU A 112 3.44 13.45 2.85
N GLU A 113 4.18 13.70 1.77
CA GLU A 113 4.26 15.01 1.11
C GLU A 113 2.88 15.51 0.66
N LYS A 114 2.04 14.59 0.16
CA LYS A 114 0.63 14.86 -0.20
C LYS A 114 -0.31 14.89 1.02
N GLN A 115 0.23 14.90 2.23
CA GLN A 115 -0.48 15.04 3.50
C GLN A 115 -1.49 13.91 3.76
N ALA A 116 -1.29 12.73 3.17
CA ALA A 116 -2.06 11.54 3.54
C ALA A 116 -1.83 11.18 5.01
N ASN A 117 -2.82 10.57 5.64
CA ASN A 117 -2.68 10.04 6.98
C ASN A 117 -2.07 8.63 6.89
N LEU A 118 -0.74 8.53 6.95
CA LEU A 118 -0.05 7.23 6.82
C LEU A 118 -0.13 6.37 8.08
N VAL A 119 -0.23 5.07 7.88
CA VAL A 119 0.17 4.08 8.90
C VAL A 119 1.63 4.39 9.27
N PRO A 120 1.97 4.54 10.58
CA PRO A 120 3.29 4.99 10.99
C PRO A 120 4.47 4.11 10.53
N GLU A 121 4.22 2.84 10.25
CA GLU A 121 5.19 1.90 9.71
C GLU A 121 5.06 1.83 8.18
N ARG A 122 6.17 1.64 7.47
CA ARG A 122 6.19 1.17 6.07
C ARG A 122 6.56 -0.30 6.11
N LEU A 123 5.63 -1.21 5.78
CA LEU A 123 5.84 -2.64 6.01
C LEU A 123 6.66 -3.27 4.89
N ILE A 124 7.94 -3.51 5.14
CA ILE A 124 8.82 -4.21 4.21
C ILE A 124 9.11 -5.61 4.75
N VAL A 125 8.96 -6.61 3.88
CA VAL A 125 9.17 -8.05 4.14
C VAL A 125 10.31 -8.55 3.25
N GLU A 126 11.16 -9.43 3.80
CA GLU A 126 12.24 -10.06 3.04
C GLU A 126 11.65 -11.18 2.18
N LEU A 127 11.71 -11.05 0.85
CA LEU A 127 11.20 -12.05 -0.10
C LEU A 127 9.74 -12.43 0.19
N GLU A 128 9.45 -13.72 0.39
CA GLU A 128 8.11 -14.26 0.65
C GLU A 128 7.77 -14.14 2.13
N PRO A 129 6.55 -13.68 2.50
CA PRO A 129 6.16 -13.56 3.90
C PRO A 129 6.11 -14.91 4.61
N ASP A 130 6.87 -15.03 5.69
CA ASP A 130 6.81 -16.18 6.59
C ASP A 130 5.67 -16.04 7.64
N ASN A 131 5.63 -16.95 8.61
CA ASN A 131 4.60 -16.92 9.65
C ASN A 131 4.64 -15.64 10.51
N GLU A 132 5.81 -15.08 10.77
CA GLU A 132 5.95 -13.83 11.52
C GLU A 132 5.50 -12.64 10.65
N ASP A 133 5.86 -12.63 9.37
CA ASP A 133 5.44 -11.59 8.42
C ASP A 133 3.95 -11.61 8.14
N ILE A 134 3.30 -12.78 8.14
CA ILE A 134 1.83 -12.90 8.09
C ILE A 134 1.20 -12.13 9.26
N LEU A 135 1.72 -12.31 10.48
CA LEU A 135 1.22 -11.59 11.66
C LEU A 135 1.48 -10.09 11.56
N ARG A 136 2.62 -9.68 11.00
CA ARG A 136 2.93 -8.27 10.73
C ARG A 136 1.97 -7.67 9.72
N CYS A 137 1.67 -8.35 8.61
CA CYS A 137 0.70 -7.92 7.61
C CYS A 137 -0.70 -7.75 8.20
N GLN A 138 -1.14 -8.70 9.04
CA GLN A 138 -2.43 -8.61 9.74
C GLN A 138 -2.47 -7.40 10.67
N LYS A 139 -1.45 -7.24 11.52
CA LYS A 139 -1.38 -6.11 12.46
C LYS A 139 -1.34 -4.76 11.73
N PHE A 140 -0.61 -4.69 10.62
CA PHE A 140 -0.54 -3.51 9.77
C PHE A 140 -1.92 -3.13 9.23
N ALA A 141 -2.63 -4.09 8.63
CA ALA A 141 -3.99 -3.90 8.13
C ALA A 141 -4.99 -3.53 9.23
N GLU A 142 -4.85 -4.07 10.45
CA GLU A 142 -5.67 -3.68 11.60
C GLU A 142 -5.45 -2.22 12.02
N VAL A 143 -4.20 -1.74 12.02
CA VAL A 143 -3.89 -0.32 12.31
C VAL A 143 -4.54 0.57 11.26
N PHE A 144 -4.39 0.22 9.99
CA PHE A 144 -5.05 0.92 8.89
C PHE A 144 -6.57 0.95 9.02
N CYS A 145 -7.23 -0.16 9.37
CA CYS A 145 -8.68 -0.19 9.57
C CYS A 145 -9.13 0.76 10.69
N LYS A 146 -8.39 0.81 11.81
CA LYS A 146 -8.67 1.76 12.90
C LYS A 146 -8.61 3.21 12.45
N MET A 147 -7.72 3.54 11.50
CA MET A 147 -7.62 4.89 10.94
C MET A 147 -8.84 5.25 10.10
N ILE A 148 -9.35 4.30 9.30
CA ILE A 148 -10.61 4.47 8.57
C ILE A 148 -11.76 4.69 9.54
N GLU A 149 -11.89 3.83 10.56
CA GLU A 149 -12.93 3.91 11.57
C GLU A 149 -12.90 5.25 12.32
N ALA A 150 -11.71 5.75 12.68
CA ALA A 150 -11.54 7.03 13.36
C ALA A 150 -11.93 8.24 12.49
N LYS A 151 -11.71 8.16 11.17
CA LYS A 151 -12.10 9.20 10.21
C LYS A 151 -13.63 9.28 10.08
N SER A 152 -14.34 8.15 10.09
CA SER A 152 -15.81 8.10 9.96
C SER A 152 -16.59 8.66 11.15
N ILE A 153 -15.93 8.95 12.28
CA ILE A 153 -16.57 9.49 13.50
C ILE A 153 -16.57 11.04 13.52
N LYS A 154 -15.79 11.68 12.65
CA LYS A 154 -15.74 13.14 12.49
C LYS A 154 -16.75 13.62 11.45
#